data_AF-A0A352BHA4-F1
#
_entry.id   AF-A0A352BHA4-F1
#
_cell.length_a   1.000
_cell.length_b   1.000
_cell.length_c   1.000
_cell.angle_alpha   90.00
_cell.angle_beta   90.00
_cell.angle_gamma   90.00
#
_symmetry.space_group_name_H-M   'P 1'
#
loop_
_entity.id
_entity.type
_entity.pdbx_description
1 polymer ?
#
loop_
_entity_poly.entity_id
_entity_poly.type
_entity_poly.pdbx_seq_one_letter_code
_entity_poly.pdbx_strand_id
1 'polypeptide(L)'
;MIDYKQTKNEKVVDLSSVDILDSYINRIGIESKIWVELEKGDYLFKIDDSFQQGFYEMIVSRVCDAVGIDCVKVQPAVFNCEQSVSNKAKASFYSFIWNKNLVGVLIESYLKNNPTCLNLDALDKKFNKNKYERMRFAYSVKEAKLLIEQLKQSGYDVDSSIVEKLKDMCLCDYLLCQEDRHRGNIEFLFYNYNGKCHVKLAPMFDNGRCLGYSCHDKNEVLKMCKQDCQKFVMELDDYDFLSGERKKTNAGKNLAREILKDLDLKQTYNKLALLDFEQIVSEVADIYPVQVDKQQQDLAVLVFRTRLAMLEKYIKLEKSKKDKNFEELVKKLLNKSIKNCNEEEFVK
;
A
#
# COMPACT_ATOMS: atom_id res chain seq x y z
N MET A 1 5.31 21.61 12.90
CA MET A 1 3.88 21.48 13.22
C MET A 1 3.14 21.53 11.90
N ILE A 2 2.68 20.37 11.41
CA ILE A 2 1.79 20.29 10.26
C ILE A 2 0.39 20.60 10.82
N ASP A 3 -0.20 21.69 10.38
CA ASP A 3 -1.50 22.16 10.83
C ASP A 3 -2.59 21.26 10.22
N TYR A 4 -2.97 20.20 10.93
CA TYR A 4 -4.14 19.40 10.60
C TYR A 4 -5.38 20.27 10.83
N LYS A 5 -5.88 20.87 9.75
CA LYS A 5 -7.22 21.43 9.74
C LYS A 5 -8.21 20.34 10.14
N GLN A 6 -8.75 20.45 11.36
CA GLN A 6 -9.86 19.65 11.86
C GLN A 6 -10.97 19.58 10.80
N THR A 7 -11.12 18.46 10.11
CA THR A 7 -12.28 18.14 9.28
C THR A 7 -13.42 17.68 10.18
N LYS A 8 -13.94 18.61 10.99
CA LYS A 8 -14.99 18.38 12.00
C LYS A 8 -16.39 18.04 11.45
N ASN A 9 -16.51 17.68 10.17
CA ASN A 9 -17.80 17.53 9.47
C ASN A 9 -17.88 16.29 8.57
N GLU A 10 -17.07 15.27 8.80
CA GLU A 10 -17.29 14.00 8.10
C GLU A 10 -18.41 13.24 8.79
N LYS A 11 -19.56 13.25 8.12
CA LYS A 11 -20.74 12.50 8.54
C LYS A 11 -20.67 11.12 7.91
N VAL A 12 -21.12 10.11 8.66
CA VAL A 12 -21.45 8.80 8.13
C VAL A 12 -22.41 8.98 6.95
N VAL A 13 -22.08 8.41 5.80
CA VAL A 13 -22.91 8.50 4.59
C VAL A 13 -24.06 7.51 4.72
N ASP A 14 -25.28 8.02 4.70
CA ASP A 14 -26.49 7.19 4.67
C ASP A 14 -26.89 6.90 3.22
N LEU A 15 -26.73 5.64 2.83
CA LEU A 15 -27.03 5.16 1.48
C LEU A 15 -28.46 4.62 1.35
N SER A 16 -29.31 4.75 2.38
CA SER A 16 -30.67 4.19 2.40
C SER A 16 -31.60 4.77 1.34
N SER A 17 -31.26 5.91 0.74
CA SER A 17 -32.02 6.51 -0.36
C SER A 17 -31.48 6.15 -1.75
N VAL A 18 -30.39 5.38 -1.84
CA VAL A 18 -29.74 5.03 -3.11
C VAL A 18 -30.38 3.79 -3.69
N ASP A 19 -30.91 3.91 -4.90
CA ASP A 19 -31.42 2.76 -5.67
C ASP A 19 -30.25 1.87 -6.12
N ILE A 20 -30.16 0.66 -5.56
CA ILE A 20 -29.18 -0.33 -6.04
C ILE A 20 -29.73 -1.02 -7.28
N LEU A 21 -29.08 -0.79 -8.41
CA LEU A 21 -29.34 -1.53 -9.64
C LEU A 21 -28.61 -2.90 -9.60
N ASP A 22 -29.30 -3.98 -10.00
CA ASP A 22 -28.77 -5.36 -9.99
C ASP A 22 -27.42 -5.52 -10.74
N SER A 23 -27.15 -4.67 -11.74
CA SER A 23 -25.89 -4.66 -12.51
C SER A 23 -24.67 -4.21 -11.70
N TYR A 24 -24.86 -3.63 -10.52
CA TYR A 24 -23.80 -3.03 -9.70
C TYR A 24 -23.35 -3.94 -8.53
N ILE A 25 -23.97 -5.12 -8.36
CA ILE A 25 -23.52 -6.12 -7.40
C ILE A 25 -22.31 -6.84 -7.99
N ASN A 26 -21.12 -6.32 -7.68
CA ASN A 26 -19.88 -6.87 -8.19
C ASN A 26 -19.45 -8.10 -7.37
N ARG A 27 -19.55 -9.28 -7.99
CA ARG A 27 -19.23 -10.57 -7.38
C ARG A 27 -17.74 -10.95 -7.44
N ILE A 28 -16.88 -10.04 -7.89
CA ILE A 28 -15.45 -10.31 -8.06
C ILE A 28 -14.72 -10.07 -6.74
N GLY A 29 -14.32 -11.14 -6.05
CA GLY A 29 -13.58 -11.08 -4.78
C GLY A 29 -14.25 -11.90 -3.68
N ILE A 30 -13.62 -11.96 -2.51
CA ILE A 30 -14.14 -12.70 -1.34
C ILE A 30 -15.09 -11.80 -0.51
N GLU A 31 -14.82 -10.50 -0.46
CA GLU A 31 -15.59 -9.52 0.32
C GLU A 31 -16.89 -9.10 -0.38
N SER A 32 -17.93 -8.89 0.44
CA SER A 32 -19.23 -8.40 -0.01
C SER A 32 -19.15 -6.91 -0.33
N LYS A 33 -19.44 -6.54 -1.58
CA LYS A 33 -19.34 -5.16 -2.06
C LYS A 33 -20.33 -4.83 -3.16
N ILE A 34 -20.69 -3.55 -3.23
CA ILE A 34 -21.72 -3.03 -4.13
C ILE A 34 -21.22 -1.70 -4.70
N TRP A 35 -21.31 -1.52 -6.01
CA TRP A 35 -21.09 -0.20 -6.60
C TRP A 35 -22.34 0.68 -6.42
N VAL A 36 -22.15 1.94 -6.08
CA VAL A 36 -23.22 2.93 -5.92
C VAL A 36 -22.83 4.21 -6.66
N GLU A 37 -23.80 4.79 -7.36
CA GLU A 37 -23.63 6.09 -8.03
C GLU A 37 -24.24 7.17 -7.14
N LEU A 38 -23.43 8.17 -6.77
CA LEU A 38 -23.85 9.35 -6.01
C LEU A 38 -23.62 10.60 -6.87
N GLU A 39 -24.16 11.75 -6.46
CA GLU A 39 -24.02 13.02 -7.21
C GLU A 39 -22.56 13.37 -7.59
N LYS A 40 -21.59 12.93 -6.78
CA LYS A 40 -20.16 13.22 -6.98
C LYS A 40 -19.42 12.16 -7.82
N GLY A 41 -20.09 11.09 -8.21
CA GLY A 41 -19.54 10.01 -9.05
C GLY A 41 -19.79 8.62 -8.48
N ASP A 42 -19.03 7.64 -9.00
CA ASP A 42 -19.12 6.25 -8.60
C ASP A 42 -18.33 5.94 -7.33
N TYR A 43 -18.89 5.09 -6.50
CA TYR A 43 -18.27 4.62 -5.27
C TYR A 43 -18.48 3.11 -5.09
N LEU A 44 -17.50 2.46 -4.47
CA LEU A 44 -17.61 1.07 -4.05
C LEU A 44 -17.95 1.03 -2.56
N PHE A 45 -19.16 0.61 -2.21
CA PHE A 45 -19.53 0.28 -0.85
C PHE A 45 -19.02 -1.13 -0.51
N LYS A 46 -18.04 -1.21 0.39
CA LYS A 46 -17.57 -2.47 0.97
C LYS A 46 -18.28 -2.71 2.30
N ILE A 47 -18.97 -3.84 2.40
CA ILE A 47 -19.69 -4.24 3.60
C ILE A 47 -18.68 -4.83 4.59
N ASP A 48 -18.74 -4.38 5.83
CA ASP A 48 -17.90 -4.89 6.91
C ASP A 48 -18.57 -6.12 7.52
N ASP A 49 -18.21 -7.31 7.02
CA ASP A 49 -18.79 -8.58 7.45
C ASP A 49 -18.11 -9.16 8.70
N SER A 50 -16.85 -8.78 8.95
CA SER A 50 -16.00 -9.31 10.00
C SER A 50 -14.68 -8.53 10.13
N PHE A 51 -14.10 -8.54 11.33
CA PHE A 51 -12.77 -7.99 11.64
C PHE A 51 -12.58 -6.48 11.39
N GLN A 52 -13.66 -5.72 11.21
CA GLN A 52 -13.59 -4.27 11.05
C GLN A 52 -12.65 -3.83 9.91
N GLN A 53 -12.69 -4.52 8.77
CA GLN A 53 -11.79 -4.22 7.66
C GLN A 53 -12.00 -2.80 7.12
N GLY A 54 -13.24 -2.30 7.17
CA GLY A 54 -13.57 -0.92 6.82
C GLY A 54 -12.87 0.11 7.73
N PHE A 55 -12.75 -0.17 9.04
CA PHE A 55 -12.03 0.69 9.98
C PHE A 55 -10.56 0.84 9.57
N TYR A 56 -9.89 -0.27 9.25
CA TYR A 56 -8.50 -0.24 8.80
C TYR A 56 -8.33 0.41 7.42
N GLU A 57 -9.25 0.19 6.48
CA GLU A 57 -9.26 0.85 5.17
C GLU A 57 -9.31 2.38 5.32
N MET A 58 -10.11 2.89 6.27
CA MET A 58 -10.16 4.32 6.58
C MET A 58 -8.84 4.83 7.18
N ILE A 59 -8.23 4.11 8.13
CA ILE A 59 -6.93 4.51 8.70
C ILE A 59 -5.88 4.64 7.60
N VAL A 60 -5.77 3.66 6.70
CA VAL A 60 -4.78 3.70 5.60
C VAL A 60 -5.03 4.91 4.70
N SER A 61 -6.29 5.17 4.33
CA SER A 61 -6.65 6.34 3.52
C SER A 61 -6.21 7.66 4.18
N ARG A 62 -6.40 7.81 5.50
CA ARG A 62 -5.97 9.00 6.26
C ARG A 62 -4.46 9.14 6.37
N VAL A 63 -3.77 8.03 6.66
CA VAL A 63 -2.31 8.01 6.71
C VAL A 63 -1.74 8.43 5.37
N CYS A 64 -2.23 7.85 4.27
CA CYS A 64 -1.78 8.17 2.92
C CYS A 64 -2.05 9.65 2.56
N ASP A 65 -3.25 10.16 2.84
CA ASP A 65 -3.57 11.58 2.61
C ASP A 65 -2.65 12.52 3.37
N ALA A 66 -2.40 12.22 4.65
CA ALA A 66 -1.54 13.01 5.52
C ALA A 66 -0.09 13.14 5.03
N VAL A 67 0.44 12.11 4.37
CA VAL A 67 1.84 12.10 3.91
C VAL A 67 1.99 12.36 2.41
N GLY A 68 0.87 12.40 1.68
CA GLY A 68 0.83 12.63 0.23
C GLY A 68 1.05 11.38 -0.62
N ILE A 69 0.69 10.20 -0.10
CA ILE A 69 0.68 8.95 -0.88
C ILE A 69 -0.68 8.82 -1.58
N ASP A 70 -0.67 8.50 -2.87
CA ASP A 70 -1.90 8.34 -3.66
C ASP A 70 -2.67 7.08 -3.22
N CYS A 71 -3.83 7.29 -2.59
CA CYS A 71 -4.70 6.25 -2.06
C CYS A 71 -6.15 6.67 -2.30
N VAL A 72 -7.02 5.68 -2.51
CA VAL A 72 -8.46 5.91 -2.61
C VAL A 72 -8.99 6.62 -1.37
N LYS A 73 -9.97 7.50 -1.57
CA LYS A 73 -10.68 8.19 -0.49
C LYS A 73 -11.75 7.27 0.07
N VAL A 74 -11.81 7.20 1.40
CA VAL A 74 -12.66 6.24 2.12
C VAL A 74 -13.47 6.99 3.16
N GLN A 75 -14.77 6.72 3.18
CA GLN A 75 -15.73 7.33 4.10
C GLN A 75 -16.54 6.25 4.81
N PRO A 76 -16.95 6.47 6.08
CA PRO A 76 -17.83 5.54 6.76
C PRO A 76 -19.23 5.63 6.15
N ALA A 77 -19.87 4.48 5.94
CA ALA A 77 -21.20 4.45 5.34
C ALA A 77 -22.10 3.39 5.98
N VAL A 78 -23.39 3.67 5.96
CA VAL A 78 -24.46 2.75 6.36
C VAL A 78 -25.45 2.58 5.23
N PHE A 79 -26.00 1.38 5.10
CA PHE A 79 -26.98 1.04 4.08
C PHE A 79 -28.16 0.30 4.73
N ASN A 80 -29.34 0.93 4.78
CA ASN A 80 -30.56 0.27 5.22
C ASN A 80 -31.27 -0.39 4.04
N CYS A 81 -31.12 -1.70 3.97
CA CYS A 81 -31.69 -2.56 2.93
C CYS A 81 -33.22 -2.58 2.85
N GLU A 82 -33.95 -2.25 3.92
CA GLU A 82 -35.41 -2.44 3.95
C GLU A 82 -36.15 -1.46 3.02
N GLN A 83 -35.58 -0.28 2.78
CA GLN A 83 -36.25 0.82 2.10
C GLN A 83 -35.90 0.96 0.60
N SER A 84 -34.76 0.43 0.15
CA SER A 84 -34.12 0.86 -1.12
C SER A 84 -34.09 -0.18 -2.24
N VAL A 85 -34.80 -1.30 -2.11
CA VAL A 85 -34.63 -2.45 -3.02
C VAL A 85 -35.95 -2.85 -3.69
N SER A 86 -35.97 -2.81 -5.03
CA SER A 86 -37.11 -3.28 -5.82
C SER A 86 -37.43 -4.77 -5.55
N ASN A 87 -38.69 -5.16 -5.70
CA ASN A 87 -39.14 -6.55 -5.44
C ASN A 87 -38.42 -7.62 -6.29
N LYS A 88 -37.77 -7.24 -7.41
CA LYS A 88 -36.99 -8.18 -8.24
C LYS A 88 -35.61 -8.49 -7.64
N ALA A 89 -34.92 -7.51 -7.10
CA ALA A 89 -33.60 -7.68 -6.47
C ALA A 89 -33.68 -8.49 -5.16
N LYS A 90 -34.80 -8.39 -4.42
CA LYS A 90 -35.05 -9.20 -3.20
C LYS A 90 -35.05 -10.73 -3.45
N ALA A 91 -35.28 -11.18 -4.69
CA ALA A 91 -35.38 -12.60 -5.04
C ALA A 91 -34.03 -13.26 -5.42
N SER A 92 -32.99 -12.48 -5.70
CA SER A 92 -31.67 -13.01 -6.11
C SER A 92 -30.54 -12.45 -5.23
N PHE A 93 -30.04 -13.32 -4.34
CA PHE A 93 -28.90 -13.14 -3.43
C PHE A 93 -29.18 -12.34 -2.14
N TYR A 94 -28.83 -12.95 -1.01
CA TYR A 94 -28.91 -12.53 0.40
C TYR A 94 -30.26 -12.23 1.07
N SER A 95 -31.21 -13.17 1.06
CA SER A 95 -32.34 -13.14 2.04
C SER A 95 -31.90 -12.93 3.50
N PHE A 96 -30.63 -13.22 3.84
CA PHE A 96 -30.03 -12.98 5.16
C PHE A 96 -29.45 -11.56 5.39
N ILE A 97 -29.06 -10.82 4.34
CA ILE A 97 -28.48 -9.46 4.46
C ILE A 97 -29.58 -8.40 4.44
N TRP A 98 -30.70 -8.65 3.76
CA TRP A 98 -31.73 -7.63 3.52
C TRP A 98 -32.54 -7.19 4.77
N ASN A 99 -32.45 -7.93 5.88
CA ASN A 99 -33.14 -7.57 7.14
C ASN A 99 -32.21 -6.86 8.13
N LYS A 100 -31.09 -6.30 7.68
CA LYS A 100 -30.08 -5.67 8.55
C LYS A 100 -29.64 -4.33 7.99
N ASN A 101 -29.39 -3.39 8.90
CA ASN A 101 -28.57 -2.22 8.59
C ASN A 101 -27.16 -2.70 8.32
N LEU A 102 -26.67 -2.47 7.10
CA LEU A 102 -25.30 -2.80 6.74
C LEU A 102 -24.40 -1.64 7.11
N VAL A 103 -23.27 -1.98 7.70
CA VAL A 103 -22.21 -1.02 8.00
C VAL A 103 -21.02 -1.36 7.13
N GLY A 104 -20.29 -0.33 6.71
CA GLY A 104 -19.07 -0.52 5.97
C GLY A 104 -18.44 0.80 5.59
N VAL A 105 -17.74 0.79 4.48
CA VAL A 105 -17.05 1.96 3.94
C VAL A 105 -17.40 2.20 2.50
N LEU A 106 -17.48 3.48 2.15
CA LEU A 106 -17.64 3.96 0.80
C LEU A 106 -16.28 4.39 0.26
N ILE A 107 -15.86 3.76 -0.84
CA ILE A 107 -14.56 4.00 -1.47
C ILE A 107 -14.80 4.75 -2.78
N GLU A 108 -14.21 5.94 -2.92
CA GLU A 108 -14.32 6.73 -4.15
C GLU A 108 -13.66 6.01 -5.33
N SER A 109 -14.38 5.90 -6.46
CA SER A 109 -13.84 5.31 -7.67
C SER A 109 -12.71 6.17 -8.25
N TYR A 110 -11.57 5.52 -8.50
CA TYR A 110 -10.47 6.11 -9.27
C TYR A 110 -10.62 5.89 -10.79
N LEU A 111 -11.68 5.19 -11.24
CA LEU A 111 -11.94 4.87 -12.64
C LEU A 111 -12.69 6.00 -13.38
N LYS A 112 -12.42 7.25 -13.04
CA LYS A 112 -13.06 8.42 -13.67
C LYS A 112 -12.70 8.49 -15.16
N ASN A 113 -13.70 8.73 -16.01
CA ASN A 113 -13.60 8.73 -17.48
C ASN A 113 -13.29 7.35 -18.10
N ASN A 114 -13.64 6.25 -17.42
CA ASN A 114 -13.56 4.88 -17.93
C ASN A 114 -12.18 4.51 -18.51
N PRO A 115 -11.07 4.72 -17.79
CA PRO A 115 -9.77 4.25 -18.25
C PRO A 115 -9.79 2.72 -18.33
N THR A 116 -8.98 2.16 -19.24
CA THR A 116 -8.71 0.72 -19.18
C THR A 116 -7.86 0.45 -17.96
N CYS A 117 -8.32 -0.41 -17.07
CA CYS A 117 -7.58 -0.80 -15.88
C CYS A 117 -7.04 -2.22 -16.02
N LEU A 118 -5.75 -2.41 -15.72
CA LEU A 118 -5.13 -3.73 -15.67
C LEU A 118 -4.39 -3.89 -14.35
N ASN A 119 -4.76 -4.91 -13.58
CA ASN A 119 -3.93 -5.33 -12.46
C ASN A 119 -2.60 -5.92 -12.95
N LEU A 120 -1.65 -5.99 -12.04
CA LEU A 120 -0.29 -6.41 -12.33
C LEU A 120 -0.22 -7.85 -12.88
N ASP A 121 -1.15 -8.74 -12.50
CA ASP A 121 -1.29 -10.08 -13.09
C ASP A 121 -1.71 -10.02 -14.56
N ALA A 122 -2.72 -9.21 -14.88
CA ALA A 122 -3.21 -9.03 -16.25
C ALA A 122 -2.15 -8.36 -17.12
N LEU A 123 -1.41 -7.39 -16.56
CA LEU A 123 -0.38 -6.65 -17.25
C LEU A 123 0.81 -7.56 -17.63
N ASP A 124 1.31 -8.34 -16.68
CA ASP A 124 2.37 -9.33 -16.93
C ASP A 124 1.94 -10.36 -17.98
N LYS A 125 0.73 -10.92 -17.89
CA LYS A 125 0.20 -11.85 -18.90
C LYS A 125 0.15 -11.24 -20.31
N LYS A 126 -0.10 -9.92 -20.40
CA LYS A 126 -0.23 -9.21 -21.67
C LYS A 126 1.13 -8.91 -22.32
N PHE A 127 2.13 -8.53 -21.53
CA PHE A 127 3.41 -8.03 -22.03
C PHE A 127 4.57 -9.01 -21.92
N ASN A 128 4.48 -10.01 -21.04
CA ASN A 128 5.51 -11.03 -20.88
C ASN A 128 5.21 -12.27 -21.74
N LYS A 129 5.62 -12.22 -23.02
CA LYS A 129 5.40 -13.30 -24.00
C LYS A 129 6.35 -14.50 -23.84
N ASN A 130 7.44 -14.37 -23.09
CA ASN A 130 8.41 -15.43 -22.90
C ASN A 130 7.92 -16.42 -21.82
N LYS A 131 7.25 -17.49 -22.27
CA LYS A 131 6.67 -18.57 -21.45
C LYS A 131 7.64 -19.27 -20.48
N TYR A 132 8.96 -19.07 -20.59
CA TYR A 132 9.97 -19.79 -19.80
C TYR A 132 10.25 -19.17 -18.42
N GLU A 133 9.83 -17.93 -18.18
CA GLU A 133 9.89 -17.28 -16.86
C GLU A 133 8.51 -16.70 -16.55
N ARG A 134 7.48 -17.54 -16.50
CA ARG A 134 6.31 -17.17 -15.69
C ARG A 134 6.89 -16.90 -14.30
N MET A 135 7.03 -15.63 -13.93
CA MET A 135 7.49 -15.15 -12.64
C MET A 135 6.57 -15.72 -11.58
N ARG A 136 6.85 -16.96 -11.20
CA ARG A 136 6.22 -17.59 -10.05
C ARG A 136 6.85 -16.85 -8.87
N PHE A 137 6.01 -16.10 -8.15
CA PHE A 137 6.20 -15.62 -6.77
C PHE A 137 6.70 -14.17 -6.57
N ALA A 138 5.94 -13.43 -5.75
CA ALA A 138 6.15 -12.12 -5.09
C ALA A 138 6.79 -11.00 -5.94
N TYR A 139 5.97 -10.07 -6.42
CA TYR A 139 6.49 -8.97 -7.22
C TYR A 139 7.33 -8.01 -6.40
N SER A 140 8.37 -7.47 -7.01
CA SER A 140 9.24 -6.45 -6.42
C SER A 140 9.25 -5.16 -7.22
N VAL A 141 9.71 -4.07 -6.59
CA VAL A 141 9.94 -2.78 -7.29
C VAL A 141 10.88 -2.97 -8.49
N LYS A 142 11.82 -3.93 -8.44
CA LYS A 142 12.73 -4.25 -9.55
C LYS A 142 12.00 -4.83 -10.76
N GLU A 143 11.11 -5.79 -10.54
CA GLU A 143 10.32 -6.38 -11.63
C GLU A 143 9.37 -5.34 -12.24
N ALA A 144 8.79 -4.47 -11.41
CA ALA A 144 7.97 -3.37 -11.90
C ALA A 144 8.74 -2.40 -12.80
N LYS A 145 10.00 -2.10 -12.48
CA LYS A 145 10.88 -1.31 -13.37
C LYS A 145 11.05 -1.98 -14.74
N LEU A 146 11.29 -3.29 -14.78
CA LEU A 146 11.43 -4.02 -16.04
C LEU A 146 10.15 -3.94 -16.89
N LEU A 147 8.99 -4.12 -16.26
CA LEU A 147 7.70 -4.00 -16.93
C LEU A 147 7.44 -2.57 -17.46
N ILE A 148 7.80 -1.55 -16.69
CA ILE A 148 7.71 -0.14 -17.09
C ILE A 148 8.58 0.11 -18.34
N GLU A 149 9.80 -0.41 -18.38
CA GLU A 149 10.65 -0.28 -19.57
C GLU A 149 10.07 -1.01 -20.78
N GLN A 150 9.46 -2.19 -20.61
CA GLN A 150 8.76 -2.90 -21.68
C GLN A 150 7.56 -2.10 -22.22
N LEU A 151 6.80 -1.43 -21.34
CA LEU A 151 5.72 -0.54 -21.74
C LEU A 151 6.24 0.66 -22.55
N LYS A 152 7.33 1.31 -22.12
CA LYS A 152 7.95 2.40 -22.88
C LYS A 152 8.42 1.93 -24.27
N GLN A 153 9.07 0.76 -24.35
CA GLN A 153 9.50 0.15 -25.61
C GLN A 153 8.33 -0.19 -26.54
N SER A 154 7.15 -0.46 -25.96
CA SER A 154 5.92 -0.73 -26.70
C SER A 154 5.19 0.55 -27.14
N GLY A 155 5.78 1.74 -26.93
CA GLY A 155 5.27 3.03 -27.41
C GLY A 155 4.29 3.74 -26.46
N TYR A 156 4.08 3.22 -25.26
CA TYR A 156 3.22 3.88 -24.26
C TYR A 156 3.92 5.09 -23.63
N ASP A 157 3.14 6.11 -23.29
CA ASP A 157 3.61 7.21 -22.43
C ASP A 157 3.51 6.80 -20.97
N VAL A 158 4.62 6.51 -20.31
CA VAL A 158 4.58 5.95 -18.95
C VAL A 158 4.95 7.03 -17.94
N ASP A 159 4.06 7.27 -16.97
CA ASP A 159 4.30 8.17 -15.84
C ASP A 159 5.63 7.79 -15.16
N SER A 160 6.57 8.73 -15.13
CA SER A 160 7.90 8.51 -14.60
C SER A 160 7.90 8.26 -13.09
N SER A 161 6.83 8.64 -12.37
CA SER A 161 6.70 8.51 -10.92
C SER A 161 6.21 7.14 -10.43
N ILE A 162 5.93 6.20 -11.34
CA ILE A 162 5.37 4.89 -10.96
C ILE A 162 6.30 4.15 -9.99
N VAL A 163 7.61 4.20 -10.20
CA VAL A 163 8.58 3.49 -9.36
C VAL A 163 8.57 4.04 -7.94
N GLU A 164 8.55 5.35 -7.80
CA GLU A 164 8.53 6.11 -6.56
C GLU A 164 7.25 5.79 -5.80
N LYS A 165 6.09 5.84 -6.48
CA LYS A 165 4.80 5.44 -5.90
C LYS A 165 4.77 3.99 -5.42
N LEU A 166 5.41 3.06 -6.14
CA LEU A 166 5.53 1.67 -5.68
C LEU A 166 6.43 1.53 -4.46
N LYS A 167 7.50 2.33 -4.34
CA LYS A 167 8.33 2.36 -3.13
C LYS A 167 7.57 2.92 -1.93
N ASP A 168 6.80 3.99 -2.14
CA ASP A 168 5.92 4.55 -1.12
C ASP A 168 4.88 3.53 -0.64
N MET A 169 4.28 2.77 -1.58
CA MET A 169 3.38 1.66 -1.26
C MET A 169 4.09 0.58 -0.42
N CYS A 170 5.31 0.15 -0.78
CA CYS A 170 6.08 -0.81 0.01
C CYS A 170 6.38 -0.32 1.43
N LEU A 171 6.71 0.97 1.57
CA LEU A 171 6.98 1.59 2.87
C LEU A 171 5.71 1.64 3.73
N CYS A 172 4.59 2.06 3.14
CA CYS A 172 3.28 2.09 3.79
C CYS A 172 2.87 0.68 4.24
N ASP A 173 2.91 -0.29 3.33
CA ASP A 173 2.58 -1.70 3.59
C ASP A 173 3.49 -2.32 4.66
N TYR A 174 4.75 -1.87 4.78
CA TYR A 174 5.67 -2.33 5.83
C TYR A 174 5.23 -1.85 7.21
N LEU A 175 4.99 -0.54 7.33
CA LEU A 175 4.66 0.11 8.60
C LEU A 175 3.27 -0.29 9.09
N LEU A 176 2.32 -0.44 8.17
CA LEU A 176 0.95 -0.83 8.48
C LEU A 176 0.77 -2.36 8.54
N CYS A 177 1.80 -3.16 8.28
CA CYS A 177 1.70 -4.63 8.16
C CYS A 177 0.56 -5.06 7.22
N GLN A 178 0.56 -4.58 5.99
CA GLN A 178 -0.38 -5.05 4.97
C GLN A 178 -0.08 -6.52 4.60
N GLU A 179 -1.04 -7.41 4.82
CA GLU A 179 -0.88 -8.86 4.66
C GLU A 179 -1.36 -9.36 3.29
N ASP A 180 -2.14 -8.55 2.56
CA ASP A 180 -2.78 -8.97 1.31
C ASP A 180 -2.56 -8.02 0.13
N ARG A 181 -1.41 -7.33 0.09
CA ARG A 181 -0.93 -6.68 -1.13
C ARG A 181 -0.47 -7.73 -2.16
N HIS A 182 -1.42 -8.37 -2.81
CA HIS A 182 -1.16 -9.28 -3.93
C HIS A 182 -1.25 -8.55 -5.28
N ARG A 183 -0.89 -9.22 -6.37
CA ARG A 183 -0.81 -8.64 -7.72
C ARG A 183 -2.14 -8.13 -8.26
N GLY A 184 -3.26 -8.70 -7.81
CA GLY A 184 -4.60 -8.16 -8.06
C GLY A 184 -4.88 -6.80 -7.42
N ASN A 185 -4.12 -6.42 -6.38
CA ASN A 185 -4.33 -5.20 -5.58
C ASN A 185 -3.28 -4.11 -5.92
N ILE A 186 -2.70 -4.22 -7.11
CA ILE A 186 -1.79 -3.24 -7.73
C ILE A 186 -2.27 -3.09 -9.17
N GLU A 187 -2.77 -1.91 -9.51
CA GLU A 187 -3.41 -1.65 -10.79
C GLU A 187 -2.75 -0.52 -11.56
N PHE A 188 -2.85 -0.58 -12.88
CA PHE A 188 -2.34 0.41 -13.82
C PHE A 188 -3.49 0.91 -14.69
N LEU A 189 -3.54 2.24 -14.83
CA LEU A 189 -4.56 2.94 -15.60
C LEU A 189 -4.01 3.32 -16.97
N PHE A 190 -4.72 2.90 -18.02
CA PHE A 190 -4.44 3.19 -19.42
C PHE A 190 -5.50 4.15 -19.95
N TYR A 191 -5.07 5.30 -20.47
CA TYR A 191 -5.98 6.33 -20.97
C TYR A 191 -5.37 7.07 -22.16
N ASN A 192 -6.21 7.51 -23.09
CA ASN A 192 -5.76 8.28 -24.26
C ASN A 192 -5.74 9.77 -23.94
N TYR A 193 -4.61 10.41 -24.23
CA TYR A 193 -4.46 11.85 -24.14
C TYR A 193 -3.58 12.35 -25.30
N ASN A 194 -4.09 13.33 -26.05
CA ASN A 194 -3.47 13.86 -27.26
C ASN A 194 -3.06 12.77 -28.28
N GLY A 195 -3.92 11.77 -28.48
CA GLY A 195 -3.70 10.68 -29.44
C GLY A 195 -2.66 9.64 -29.02
N LYS A 196 -2.07 9.76 -27.82
CA LYS A 196 -1.13 8.78 -27.24
C LYS A 196 -1.77 8.06 -26.07
N CYS A 197 -1.46 6.77 -25.89
CA CYS A 197 -1.91 6.01 -24.73
C CYS A 197 -0.93 6.20 -23.57
N HIS A 198 -1.43 6.77 -22.48
CA HIS A 198 -0.71 7.05 -21.25
C HIS A 198 -0.96 5.95 -20.22
N VAL A 199 0.05 5.67 -19.41
CA VAL A 199 0.02 4.66 -18.35
C VAL A 199 0.46 5.30 -17.05
N LYS A 200 -0.34 5.13 -16.00
CA LYS A 200 0.01 5.53 -14.63
C LYS A 200 -0.38 4.44 -13.64
N LEU A 201 0.23 4.46 -12.46
CA LEU A 201 -0.20 3.61 -11.35
C LEU A 201 -1.57 4.09 -10.83
N ALA A 202 -2.47 3.17 -10.51
CA ALA A 202 -3.71 3.48 -9.79
C ALA A 202 -3.39 3.85 -8.33
N PRO A 203 -4.26 4.64 -7.66
CA PRO A 203 -4.14 4.85 -6.22
C PRO A 203 -4.14 3.53 -5.45
N MET A 204 -3.49 3.49 -4.27
CA MET A 204 -3.60 2.36 -3.36
C MET A 204 -5.07 2.08 -3.01
N PHE A 205 -5.46 0.81 -3.02
CA PHE A 205 -6.81 0.35 -2.68
C PHE A 205 -6.75 -1.03 -2.02
N ASP A 206 -7.87 -1.48 -1.44
CA ASP A 206 -7.98 -2.79 -0.82
C ASP A 206 -6.98 -2.98 0.33
N ASN A 207 -7.08 -2.09 1.31
CA ASN A 207 -6.15 -1.96 2.42
C ASN A 207 -6.65 -2.59 3.73
N GLY A 208 -7.89 -3.08 3.79
CA GLY A 208 -8.54 -3.56 5.02
C GLY A 208 -7.81 -4.68 5.79
N ARG A 209 -6.90 -5.42 5.15
CA ARG A 209 -6.08 -6.49 5.78
C ARG A 209 -4.72 -6.00 6.26
N CYS A 210 -4.74 -4.95 7.08
CA CYS A 210 -3.54 -4.38 7.70
C CYS A 210 -3.71 -4.24 9.21
N LEU A 211 -2.70 -3.67 9.89
CA LEU A 211 -2.74 -3.25 11.29
C LEU A 211 -3.11 -4.36 12.27
N GLY A 212 -2.79 -5.61 11.91
CA GLY A 212 -3.11 -6.78 12.72
C GLY A 212 -4.61 -7.04 12.76
N TYR A 213 -5.32 -6.88 11.64
CA TYR A 213 -6.77 -7.07 11.53
C TYR A 213 -7.28 -8.40 12.11
N SER A 214 -6.46 -9.44 12.09
CA SER A 214 -6.76 -10.76 12.66
C SER A 214 -6.12 -11.02 14.03
N CYS A 215 -5.45 -10.03 14.63
CA CYS A 215 -4.83 -10.15 15.94
C CYS A 215 -5.83 -9.80 17.03
N HIS A 216 -5.86 -10.61 18.09
CA HIS A 216 -6.71 -10.42 19.25
C HIS A 216 -5.95 -9.87 20.45
N ASP A 217 -4.62 -9.99 20.45
CA ASP A 217 -3.80 -9.51 21.55
C ASP A 217 -2.41 -8.99 21.13
N LYS A 218 -1.73 -8.40 22.11
CA LYS A 218 -0.38 -7.85 21.96
C LYS A 218 0.66 -8.89 21.54
N ASN A 219 0.57 -10.12 22.02
CA ASN A 219 1.54 -11.16 21.69
C ASN A 219 1.43 -11.57 20.22
N GLU A 220 0.20 -11.68 19.70
CA GLU A 220 -0.07 -11.94 18.29
C GLU A 220 0.49 -10.82 17.41
N VAL A 221 0.22 -9.55 17.76
CA VAL A 221 0.81 -8.39 17.08
C VAL A 221 2.34 -8.46 17.06
N LEU A 222 2.97 -8.72 18.21
CA LEU A 222 4.44 -8.79 18.29
C LEU A 222 5.00 -9.98 17.50
N LYS A 223 4.28 -11.10 17.42
CA LYS A 223 4.65 -12.26 16.61
C LYS A 223 4.53 -11.94 15.13
N MET A 224 3.43 -11.32 14.71
CA MET A 224 3.20 -10.87 13.35
C MET A 224 4.28 -9.87 12.92
N CYS A 225 4.53 -8.81 13.69
CA CYS A 225 5.54 -7.80 13.35
C CYS A 225 6.97 -8.35 13.21
N LYS A 226 7.29 -9.49 13.84
CA LYS A 226 8.58 -10.18 13.69
C LYS A 226 8.67 -11.00 12.40
N GLN A 227 7.54 -11.39 11.84
CA GLN A 227 7.48 -12.06 10.55
C GLN A 227 7.64 -11.00 9.44
N ASP A 228 8.35 -11.35 8.37
CA ASP A 228 8.34 -10.55 7.14
C ASP A 228 6.99 -10.81 6.45
N CYS A 229 5.94 -10.10 6.86
CA CYS A 229 4.55 -10.27 6.41
C CYS A 229 4.27 -9.83 4.96
N GLN A 230 5.29 -9.43 4.20
CA GLN A 230 5.07 -8.77 2.92
C GLN A 230 4.99 -9.77 1.76
N LYS A 231 3.84 -9.77 1.06
CA LYS A 231 3.68 -10.47 -0.22
C LYS A 231 4.25 -9.67 -1.40
N PHE A 232 4.10 -8.34 -1.39
CA PHE A 232 4.79 -7.41 -2.29
C PHE A 232 5.95 -6.79 -1.52
N VAL A 233 7.17 -7.02 -2.00
CA VAL A 233 8.39 -6.73 -1.24
C VAL A 233 9.29 -5.77 -2.00
N MET A 234 9.95 -4.89 -1.25
CA MET A 234 11.12 -4.21 -1.77
C MET A 234 12.28 -5.22 -1.88
N GLU A 235 12.36 -5.93 -2.99
CA GLU A 235 13.58 -6.70 -3.32
C GLU A 235 14.61 -5.76 -3.92
N LEU A 236 15.72 -5.62 -3.19
CA LEU A 236 16.96 -5.06 -3.73
C LEU A 236 17.84 -6.22 -4.17
N ASP A 237 18.22 -6.24 -5.46
CA ASP A 237 19.29 -6.95 -6.19
C ASP A 237 19.83 -8.34 -5.76
N ASP A 238 19.42 -8.92 -4.64
CA ASP A 238 19.96 -10.16 -4.08
C ASP A 238 19.20 -11.41 -4.57
N TYR A 239 18.36 -11.28 -5.61
CA TYR A 239 17.81 -12.42 -6.33
C TYR A 239 18.85 -12.89 -7.35
N ASP A 240 19.48 -14.02 -7.03
CA ASP A 240 20.31 -14.73 -7.99
C ASP A 240 19.41 -15.54 -8.91
N PHE A 241 19.07 -14.92 -10.05
CA PHE A 241 18.28 -15.55 -11.12
C PHE A 241 18.88 -16.88 -11.60
N LEU A 242 20.18 -17.11 -11.41
CA LEU A 242 20.85 -18.32 -11.86
C LEU A 242 20.68 -19.49 -10.90
N SER A 243 20.56 -19.25 -9.59
CA SER A 243 20.41 -20.33 -8.59
C SER A 243 18.97 -20.71 -8.30
N GLY A 244 18.00 -19.82 -8.59
CA GLY A 244 16.59 -20.07 -8.25
C GLY A 244 16.32 -20.16 -6.74
N GLU A 245 17.33 -19.86 -5.90
CA GLU A 245 17.22 -19.87 -4.45
C GLU A 245 16.87 -18.47 -3.93
N ARG A 246 15.77 -18.39 -3.18
CA ARG A 246 15.46 -17.17 -2.40
C ARG A 246 16.44 -17.07 -1.24
N LYS A 247 17.40 -16.16 -1.33
CA LYS A 247 17.97 -15.59 -0.11
C LYS A 247 16.82 -14.95 0.65
N LYS A 248 16.59 -15.38 1.90
CA LYS A 248 15.62 -14.72 2.79
C LYS A 248 16.02 -13.25 2.93
N THR A 249 15.42 -12.38 2.13
CA THR A 249 15.60 -10.95 2.23
C THR A 249 14.73 -10.45 3.39
N ASN A 250 15.28 -9.54 4.19
CA ASN A 250 14.52 -8.91 5.25
C ASN A 250 14.00 -7.58 4.70
N ALA A 251 12.68 -7.47 4.57
CA ALA A 251 12.05 -6.31 3.94
C ALA A 251 12.44 -5.01 4.63
N GLY A 252 12.48 -5.01 5.96
CA GLY A 252 12.90 -3.85 6.75
C GLY A 252 14.34 -3.40 6.48
N LYS A 253 15.29 -4.33 6.30
CA LYS A 253 16.67 -3.99 5.89
C LYS A 253 16.72 -3.40 4.48
N ASN A 254 15.94 -3.94 3.54
CA ASN A 254 15.92 -3.43 2.17
C ASN A 254 15.32 -2.02 2.10
N LEU A 255 14.19 -1.80 2.77
CA LEU A 255 13.59 -0.48 2.93
C LEU A 255 14.57 0.51 3.57
N ALA A 256 15.25 0.11 4.65
CA ALA A 256 16.25 0.96 5.30
C ALA A 256 17.37 1.38 4.34
N ARG A 257 17.87 0.47 3.50
CA ARG A 257 18.88 0.79 2.48
C ARG A 257 18.36 1.76 1.44
N GLU A 258 17.13 1.56 0.98
CA GLU A 258 16.52 2.41 -0.04
C GLU A 258 16.22 3.81 0.50
N ILE A 259 15.67 3.92 1.71
CA ILE A 259 15.47 5.21 2.43
C ILE A 259 16.79 5.99 2.58
N LEU A 260 17.93 5.30 2.70
CA LEU A 260 19.24 5.96 2.78
C LEU A 260 19.83 6.38 1.43
N LYS A 261 19.22 5.99 0.32
CA LYS A 261 19.66 6.29 -1.05
C LYS A 261 18.71 7.24 -1.76
N ASP A 262 17.42 7.05 -1.56
CA ASP A 262 16.32 7.75 -2.21
C ASP A 262 15.82 8.90 -1.31
N LEU A 263 16.02 10.14 -1.76
CA LEU A 263 15.66 11.33 -0.99
C LEU A 263 14.15 11.51 -0.86
N ASP A 264 13.37 11.12 -1.87
CA ASP A 264 11.92 11.29 -1.87
C ASP A 264 11.29 10.27 -0.92
N LEU A 265 11.71 9.00 -1.02
CA LEU A 265 11.28 7.96 -0.08
C LEU A 265 11.67 8.30 1.37
N LYS A 266 12.84 8.92 1.57
CA LYS A 266 13.26 9.42 2.89
C LYS A 266 12.35 10.54 3.41
N GLN A 267 11.89 11.43 2.54
CA GLN A 267 10.93 12.47 2.92
C GLN A 267 9.59 11.84 3.30
N THR A 268 9.08 10.88 2.53
CA THR A 268 7.86 10.13 2.86
C THR A 268 8.00 9.43 4.21
N TYR A 269 9.12 8.73 4.43
CA TYR A 269 9.43 8.10 5.72
C TYR A 269 9.42 9.11 6.88
N ASN A 270 10.05 10.27 6.73
CA ASN A 270 10.09 11.28 7.78
C ASN A 270 8.69 11.81 8.10
N LYS A 271 7.83 12.00 7.10
CA LYS A 271 6.42 12.38 7.32
C LYS A 271 5.68 11.30 8.11
N LEU A 272 5.79 10.04 7.69
CA LEU A 272 5.19 8.89 8.39
C LEU A 272 5.68 8.77 9.84
N ALA A 273 6.98 8.93 10.07
CA ALA A 273 7.58 8.84 11.40
C ALA A 273 7.14 9.97 12.36
N LEU A 274 6.66 11.10 11.81
CA LEU A 274 6.18 12.26 12.56
C LEU A 274 4.65 12.30 12.68
N LEU A 275 3.92 11.32 12.14
CA LEU A 275 2.47 11.26 12.25
C LEU A 275 2.03 11.06 13.70
N ASP A 276 0.99 11.79 14.10
CA ASP A 276 0.19 11.43 15.26
C ASP A 276 -0.77 10.29 14.88
N PHE A 277 -0.20 9.09 14.76
CA PHE A 277 -0.97 7.91 14.35
C PHE A 277 -2.07 7.55 15.36
N GLU A 278 -1.87 7.85 16.64
CA GLU A 278 -2.87 7.61 17.68
C GLU A 278 -4.08 8.53 17.52
N GLN A 279 -3.85 9.81 17.21
CA GLN A 279 -4.91 10.75 16.84
C GLN A 279 -5.68 10.26 15.61
N ILE A 280 -5.00 9.84 14.54
CA ILE A 280 -5.68 9.32 13.32
C ILE A 280 -6.58 8.13 13.66
N VAL A 281 -6.09 7.16 14.44
CA VAL A 281 -6.86 5.99 14.86
C VAL A 281 -8.08 6.40 15.69
N SER A 282 -7.92 7.34 16.63
CA SER A 282 -9.02 7.86 17.45
C SER A 282 -10.07 8.57 16.61
N GLU A 283 -9.65 9.46 15.71
CA GLU A 283 -10.55 10.23 14.85
C GLU A 283 -11.37 9.31 13.93
N VAL A 284 -10.74 8.26 13.37
CA VAL A 284 -11.44 7.26 12.56
C VAL A 284 -12.42 6.45 13.42
N ALA A 285 -12.03 6.07 14.64
CA ALA A 285 -12.90 5.31 15.55
C ALA A 285 -14.14 6.11 15.98
N ASP A 286 -13.99 7.42 16.18
CA ASP A 286 -15.08 8.33 16.57
C ASP A 286 -16.17 8.47 15.48
N ILE A 287 -15.79 8.32 14.20
CA ILE A 287 -16.72 8.46 13.07
C ILE A 287 -17.14 7.11 12.47
N TYR A 288 -16.57 5.99 12.93
CA TYR A 288 -16.92 4.68 12.40
C TYR A 288 -18.32 4.26 12.88
N PRO A 289 -19.19 3.68 12.01
CA PRO A 289 -20.59 3.49 12.39
C PRO A 289 -20.82 2.33 13.38
N VAL A 290 -19.80 1.50 13.61
CA VAL A 290 -19.75 0.52 14.71
C VAL A 290 -18.76 1.00 15.76
N GLN A 291 -19.10 0.81 17.03
CA GLN A 291 -18.17 1.04 18.13
C GLN A 291 -16.91 0.17 17.94
N VAL A 292 -15.77 0.82 17.75
CA VAL A 292 -14.46 0.17 17.74
C VAL A 292 -13.94 0.15 19.16
N ASP A 293 -13.64 -1.04 19.68
CA ASP A 293 -13.17 -1.15 21.06
C ASP A 293 -11.76 -0.56 21.22
N LYS A 294 -11.44 -0.11 22.43
CA LYS A 294 -10.15 0.54 22.71
C LYS A 294 -8.97 -0.42 22.52
N GLN A 295 -9.18 -1.72 22.73
CA GLN A 295 -8.14 -2.73 22.54
C GLN A 295 -7.73 -2.83 21.07
N GLN A 296 -8.68 -2.87 20.13
CA GLN A 296 -8.42 -2.87 18.69
C GLN A 296 -7.66 -1.61 18.24
N GLN A 297 -8.07 -0.43 18.73
CA GLN A 297 -7.35 0.82 18.48
C GLN A 297 -5.90 0.75 18.98
N ASP A 298 -5.69 0.26 20.20
CA ASP A 298 -4.36 0.14 20.80
C ASP A 298 -3.48 -0.89 20.07
N LEU A 299 -4.06 -1.98 19.56
CA LEU A 299 -3.36 -2.97 18.74
C LEU A 299 -2.91 -2.36 17.41
N ALA A 300 -3.76 -1.58 16.72
CA ALA A 300 -3.38 -0.89 15.49
C ALA A 300 -2.21 0.08 15.73
N VAL A 301 -2.28 0.88 16.79
CA VAL A 301 -1.20 1.79 17.19
C VAL A 301 0.08 1.01 17.52
N LEU A 302 -0.03 -0.13 18.21
CA LEU A 302 1.10 -0.98 18.54
C LEU A 302 1.79 -1.54 17.30
N VAL A 303 1.04 -1.98 16.28
CA VAL A 303 1.60 -2.47 15.00
C VAL A 303 2.47 -1.39 14.38
N PHE A 304 1.91 -0.21 14.16
CA PHE A 304 2.61 0.91 13.51
C PHE A 304 3.89 1.30 14.27
N ARG A 305 3.78 1.52 15.60
CA ARG A 305 4.92 1.88 16.45
C ARG A 305 6.01 0.80 16.43
N THR A 306 5.62 -0.47 16.48
CA THR A 306 6.57 -1.59 16.46
C THR A 306 7.33 -1.64 15.14
N ARG A 307 6.64 -1.52 14.00
CA ARG A 307 7.28 -1.56 12.68
C ARG A 307 8.14 -0.33 12.43
N LEU A 308 7.69 0.85 12.86
CA LEU A 308 8.50 2.06 12.81
C LEU A 308 9.81 1.90 13.60
N ALA A 309 9.75 1.43 14.84
CA ALA A 309 10.94 1.20 15.67
C ALA A 309 11.89 0.14 15.06
N MET A 310 11.34 -0.91 14.43
CA MET A 310 12.13 -1.90 13.71
C MET A 310 12.84 -1.29 12.49
N LEU A 311 12.13 -0.49 11.70
CA LEU A 311 12.71 0.19 10.54
C LEU A 311 13.80 1.19 10.95
N GLU A 312 13.57 1.98 12.01
CA GLU A 312 14.57 2.87 12.59
C GLU A 312 15.84 2.14 13.01
N LYS A 313 15.69 0.97 13.64
CA LYS A 313 16.82 0.11 14.01
C LYS A 313 17.59 -0.32 12.77
N TYR A 314 16.91 -0.74 11.70
CA TYR A 314 17.57 -1.11 10.45
C TYR A 314 18.28 0.08 9.79
N ILE A 315 17.67 1.27 9.78
CA ILE A 315 18.28 2.49 9.24
C ILE A 315 19.57 2.82 10.01
N LYS A 316 19.56 2.75 11.35
CA LYS A 316 20.76 2.97 12.19
C LYS A 316 21.86 1.94 11.87
N LEU A 317 21.50 0.66 11.74
CA LEU A 317 22.43 -0.40 11.39
C LEU A 317 23.06 -0.19 10.01
N GLU A 318 22.28 0.18 8.99
CA GLU A 318 22.80 0.41 7.64
C GLU A 318 23.67 1.68 7.55
N LYS A 319 23.37 2.74 8.32
CA LYS A 319 24.26 3.91 8.45
C LYS A 319 25.63 3.53 9.02
N SER A 320 25.65 2.83 10.17
CA SER A 320 26.91 2.43 10.80
C SER A 320 27.79 1.51 9.93
N LYS A 321 27.20 0.69 9.05
CA LYS A 321 27.95 -0.10 8.07
C LYS A 321 28.62 0.79 7.01
N LYS A 322 27.90 1.82 6.52
CA LYS A 322 28.47 2.77 5.57
C LYS A 322 29.64 3.54 6.19
N ASP A 323 29.50 3.97 7.45
CA ASP A 323 30.55 4.70 8.16
C ASP A 323 31.81 3.84 8.35
N LYS A 324 31.66 2.58 8.78
CA LYS A 324 32.79 1.65 8.90
C LYS A 324 33.50 1.38 7.57
N ASN A 325 32.73 1.19 6.50
CA ASN A 325 33.29 0.96 5.17
C ASN A 325 34.05 2.20 4.65
N PHE A 326 33.55 3.41 4.96
CA PHE A 326 34.22 4.66 4.63
C PHE A 326 35.53 4.82 5.42
N GLU A 327 35.53 4.55 6.73
CA GLU A 327 36.75 4.55 7.54
C GLU A 327 37.79 3.56 7.01
N GLU A 328 37.38 2.36 6.61
CA GLU A 328 38.27 1.35 6.03
C GLU A 328 38.83 1.79 4.68
N LEU A 329 38.02 2.44 3.84
CA LEU A 329 38.45 3.02 2.56
C LEU A 329 39.48 4.14 2.77
N VAL A 330 39.22 5.06 3.70
CA VAL A 330 40.16 6.15 4.05
C VAL A 330 41.49 5.58 4.55
N LYS A 331 41.46 4.56 5.43
CA LYS A 331 42.69 3.86 5.88
C LYS A 331 43.46 3.23 4.72
N LYS A 332 42.77 2.60 3.76
CA LYS A 332 43.41 2.01 2.56
C LYS A 332 44.06 3.08 1.67
N LEU A 333 43.38 4.22 1.47
CA LEU A 333 43.89 5.33 0.66
C LEU A 333 45.11 6.00 1.33
N LEU A 334 45.06 6.24 2.64
CA LEU A 334 46.18 6.80 3.40
C LEU A 334 47.40 5.87 3.36
N ASN A 335 47.21 4.56 3.56
CA ASN A 335 48.31 3.59 3.48
C ASN A 335 48.91 3.50 2.07
N LYS A 336 48.11 3.66 1.01
CA LYS A 336 48.60 3.72 -0.37
C LYS A 336 49.41 4.99 -0.63
N SER A 337 48.93 6.14 -0.14
CA SER A 337 49.66 7.42 -0.25
C SER A 337 51.01 7.37 0.47
N ILE A 338 51.05 6.80 1.68
CA ILE A 338 52.30 6.65 2.46
C ILE A 338 53.30 5.76 1.73
N LYS A 339 52.85 4.64 1.13
CA LYS A 339 53.74 3.77 0.34
C LYS A 339 54.32 4.48 -0.89
N ASN A 340 53.51 5.26 -1.60
CA ASN A 340 53.97 5.98 -2.79
C ASN A 340 54.95 7.13 -2.43
N CYS A 341 54.77 7.80 -1.30
CA CYS A 341 55.72 8.84 -0.86
C CYS A 341 57.11 8.26 -0.48
N ASN A 342 57.17 7.02 0.01
CA ASN A 342 58.44 6.38 0.36
C ASN A 342 59.22 5.84 -0.86
N GLU A 343 58.59 5.72 -2.04
CA GLU A 343 59.24 5.22 -3.26
C GLU A 343 59.80 6.35 -4.14
N GLU A 344 59.28 7.58 -4.05
CA GLU A 344 59.76 8.73 -4.86
C GLU A 344 60.89 9.55 -4.21
N GLU A 345 61.14 9.41 -2.90
CA GLU A 345 62.23 10.12 -2.20
C GLU A 345 63.53 9.31 -2.00
N PHE A 346 63.59 8.06 -2.50
CA PHE A 346 64.79 7.20 -2.36
C PHE A 346 65.54 6.93 -3.69
N VAL A 347 65.21 7.62 -4.78
CA VAL A 347 65.85 7.47 -6.11
C VAL A 347 66.55 8.75 -6.60
N LYS A 348 66.88 9.67 -5.69
CA LYS A 348 67.87 10.73 -5.91
C LYS A 348 68.90 10.69 -4.81
#